data_AF-A0A922PTN0-F1
#
_entry.id   AF-A0A922PTN0-F1
#
_cell.length_a   1.000
_cell.length_b   1.000
_cell.length_c   1.000
_cell.angle_alpha   90.00
_cell.angle_beta   90.00
_cell.angle_gamma   90.00
#
_symmetry.space_group_name_H-M   'P 1'
#
loop_
_entity.id
_entity.type
_entity.pdbx_description
1 polymer ?
#
loop_
_entity_poly.entity_id
_entity_poly.type
_entity_poly.pdbx_seq_one_letter_code
_entity_poly.pdbx_strand_id
1 'polypeptide(L)'
;MYVNGNRVVRALRHYGLVRYVSRRMHYVILYVDQDQIDTVKDKVKHLRAVRRVEESVRPDLDPTLTDLEMTGLYKLHDEDDKQ
;
A
#
# COMPACT_ATOMS: atom_id res chain seq x y z
N MET A 1 1.91 4.22 -1.03
CA MET A 1 1.96 5.20 -2.15
C MET A 1 1.00 6.36 -1.90
N TYR A 2 1.35 7.56 -2.35
CA TYR A 2 0.58 8.79 -2.14
C TYR A 2 -0.18 9.19 -3.39
N VAL A 3 -1.45 9.57 -3.24
CA VAL A 3 -2.35 9.92 -4.35
C VAL A 3 -2.95 11.30 -4.17
N ASN A 4 -3.37 11.93 -5.26
CA ASN A 4 -4.01 13.25 -5.26
C ASN A 4 -5.50 13.18 -4.90
N GLY A 5 -6.14 12.02 -5.02
CA GLY A 5 -7.53 11.84 -4.66
C GLY A 5 -8.01 10.41 -4.85
N ASN A 6 -9.13 10.05 -4.22
CA ASN A 6 -9.56 8.66 -4.06
C ASN A 6 -10.15 8.03 -5.34
N ARG A 7 -10.42 8.83 -6.38
CA ARG A 7 -10.96 8.30 -7.65
C ARG A 7 -9.97 7.36 -8.34
N VAL A 8 -8.66 7.58 -8.18
CA VAL A 8 -7.62 6.74 -8.76
C VAL A 8 -7.56 5.35 -8.14
N VAL A 9 -8.11 5.16 -6.93
CA VAL A 9 -8.12 3.86 -6.23
C VAL A 9 -8.79 2.77 -7.07
N ARG A 10 -9.85 3.11 -7.84
CA ARG A 10 -10.49 2.16 -8.74
C ARG A 10 -9.54 1.67 -9.83
N ALA A 11 -8.75 2.57 -10.42
CA ALA A 11 -7.74 2.19 -11.41
C ALA A 11 -6.63 1.36 -10.77
N LEU A 12 -6.26 1.66 -9.53
CA LEU A 12 -5.18 0.98 -8.80
C LEU A 12 -5.48 -0.49 -8.50
N ARG A 13 -6.76 -0.85 -8.38
CA ARG A 13 -7.20 -2.25 -8.21
C ARG A 13 -6.86 -3.14 -9.41
N HIS A 14 -6.56 -2.57 -10.58
CA HIS A 14 -6.09 -3.34 -11.73
C HIS A 14 -4.63 -3.78 -11.61
N TYR A 15 -3.83 -3.12 -10.76
CA TYR A 15 -2.41 -3.41 -10.62
C TYR A 15 -2.08 -4.29 -9.41
N GLY A 16 -3.06 -4.61 -8.56
CA GLY A 16 -2.84 -5.44 -7.39
C GLY A 16 -3.96 -5.34 -6.35
N LEU A 17 -3.72 -5.93 -5.19
CA LEU A 17 -4.67 -5.94 -4.07
C LEU A 17 -4.51 -4.68 -3.23
N VAL A 18 -5.55 -3.86 -3.19
CA VAL A 18 -5.58 -2.67 -2.30
C VAL A 18 -5.87 -3.13 -0.87
N ARG A 19 -4.86 -3.03 0.01
CA ARG A 19 -4.98 -3.40 1.44
C ARG A 19 -5.60 -2.28 2.27
N TYR A 20 -5.21 -1.04 2.02
CA TYR A 20 -5.67 0.11 2.79
C TYR A 20 -5.73 1.37 1.93
N VAL A 21 -6.70 2.24 2.21
CA VAL A 21 -6.87 3.54 1.55
C VAL A 21 -7.21 4.58 2.61
N SER A 22 -6.35 5.58 2.78
CA SER A 22 -6.69 6.72 3.63
C SER A 22 -7.56 7.71 2.88
N ARG A 23 -8.71 8.06 3.46
CA ARG A 23 -9.62 9.08 2.92
C ARG A 23 -9.19 10.50 3.29
N ARG A 24 -8.51 10.67 4.44
CA ARG A 24 -8.10 11.98 4.97
C ARG A 24 -6.71 12.39 4.48
N MET A 25 -5.76 11.46 4.38
CA MET A 25 -4.36 11.74 4.01
C MET A 25 -4.02 11.35 2.56
N HIS A 26 -4.96 10.76 1.82
CA HIS A 26 -4.81 10.38 0.43
C HIS A 26 -3.56 9.52 0.15
N TYR A 27 -3.45 8.40 0.84
CA TYR A 27 -2.46 7.37 0.54
C TYR A 27 -3.10 5.99 0.45
N VAL A 28 -2.41 5.07 -0.21
CA VAL A 28 -2.87 3.72 -0.50
C VAL A 28 -1.75 2.73 -0.22
N ILE A 29 -2.08 1.60 0.38
CA ILE A 29 -1.22 0.44 0.50
C ILE A 29 -1.71 -0.60 -0.51
N LEU A 30 -0.84 -0.94 -1.46
CA LEU A 30 -1.10 -1.89 -2.53
C LEU A 30 -0.15 -3.07 -2.37
N TYR A 31 -0.69 -4.27 -2.33
CA TYR A 31 0.06 -5.51 -2.44
C TYR A 31 0.15 -5.93 -3.89
N VAL A 32 1.36 -6.31 -4.29
CA VAL A 32 1.73 -6.71 -5.64
C VAL A 32 2.67 -7.90 -5.48
N ASP A 33 2.62 -8.84 -6.43
CA ASP A 33 3.54 -9.97 -6.48
C ASP A 33 4.98 -9.49 -6.70
N GLN A 34 5.94 -10.19 -6.09
CA GLN A 34 7.33 -9.73 -6.01
C GLN A 34 8.01 -9.60 -7.37
N ASP A 35 7.69 -10.51 -8.29
CA ASP A 35 8.13 -10.51 -9.68
C ASP A 35 7.56 -9.35 -10.51
N GLN A 36 6.46 -8.74 -10.08
CA GLN A 36 5.77 -7.66 -10.80
C GLN A 36 6.03 -6.27 -10.23
N ILE A 37 6.77 -6.15 -9.11
CA ILE A 37 6.99 -4.88 -8.40
C ILE A 37 7.52 -3.80 -9.35
N ASP A 38 8.61 -4.06 -10.07
CA ASP A 38 9.23 -3.07 -10.95
C ASP A 38 8.29 -2.60 -12.06
N THR A 39 7.61 -3.56 -12.70
CA THR A 39 6.67 -3.29 -13.80
C THR A 39 5.47 -2.46 -13.31
N VAL A 40 4.90 -2.82 -12.16
CA VAL A 40 3.76 -2.11 -11.58
C VAL A 40 4.17 -0.73 -11.08
N LYS A 41 5.33 -0.62 -10.42
CA LYS A 41 5.87 0.65 -9.95
C LYS A 41 6.04 1.65 -11.08
N ASP A 42 6.59 1.23 -12.20
CA ASP A 42 6.74 2.11 -13.36
C ASP A 42 5.39 2.51 -13.96
N LYS A 43 4.45 1.58 -14.12
CA LYS A 43 3.09 1.90 -14.60
C LYS A 43 2.36 2.88 -13.68
N VAL A 44 2.44 2.66 -12.37
CA VAL A 44 1.76 3.48 -11.35
C VAL A 44 2.39 4.86 -11.24
N LYS A 45 3.72 4.99 -11.36
CA LYS A 45 4.41 6.29 -11.38
C LYS A 45 3.96 7.20 -12.54
N HIS A 46 3.60 6.62 -13.68
CA HIS A 46 3.11 7.39 -14.85
C HIS A 46 1.69 7.93 -14.68
N LEU A 47 0.93 7.46 -13.68
CA LEU A 47 -0.41 7.97 -13.42
C LEU A 47 -0.32 9.38 -12.83
N ARG A 48 -0.92 10.38 -13.50
CA ARG A 48 -0.97 11.78 -13.03
C ARG A 48 -1.55 11.96 -11.62
N ALA A 49 -2.39 11.02 -11.18
CA ALA A 49 -3.01 11.06 -9.88
C ALA A 49 -2.11 10.50 -8.75
N VAL A 50 -0.94 9.95 -9.07
CA VAL A 50 0.04 9.43 -8.12
C VAL A 50 1.10 10.51 -7.87
N ARG A 51 1.31 10.86 -6.60
CA ARG A 51 2.34 11.82 -6.19
C ARG A 51 3.69 11.17 -5.99
N ARG A 52 3.68 10.01 -5.33
CA ARG A 52 4.90 9.32 -4.89
C ARG A 52 4.61 7.84 -4.67
N VAL A 53 5.54 7.01 -5.14
CA VAL A 53 5.52 5.55 -4.95
C VAL A 53 6.73 5.19 -4.12
N GLU A 54 6.51 4.44 -3.04
CA GLU A 54 7.55 3.90 -2.17
C GLU A 54 7.30 2.40 -2.04
N GLU A 55 8.35 1.62 -2.20
CA GLU A 55 8.31 0.18 -1.98
C GLU A 55 8.43 -0.11 -0.49
N SER A 56 7.74 -1.16 -0.05
CA SER A 56 7.87 -1.64 1.31
C SER A 56 9.13 -2.47 1.46
N VAL A 57 9.88 -2.24 2.54
CA VAL A 57 11.00 -3.10 2.99
C VAL A 57 10.51 -4.40 3.64
N ARG A 58 9.18 -4.63 3.66
CA ARG A 58 8.57 -5.80 4.30
C ARG A 58 9.07 -7.16 3.79
N PRO A 59 9.39 -7.36 2.50
CA PRO A 59 9.94 -8.63 2.01
C PRO A 59 11.31 -8.97 2.60
N ASP A 60 12.09 -7.95 3.01
CA ASP A 60 13.45 -8.13 3.52
C ASP A 60 13.48 -8.32 5.05
N LEU A 61 12.32 -8.23 5.72
CA LEU A 61 12.19 -8.47 7.15
C LEU A 61 12.08 -9.96 7.43
N ASP A 62 12.96 -10.48 8.29
CA ASP A 62 12.92 -11.87 8.76
C ASP A 62 11.62 -12.13 9.53
N PRO A 63 10.70 -12.97 9.00
CA PRO A 63 9.42 -13.25 9.65
C PRO A 63 9.59 -13.96 11.00
N THR A 64 10.71 -14.64 11.22
CA THR A 64 11.03 -15.36 12.48
C THR A 64 11.58 -14.42 13.55
N LEU A 65 12.20 -13.30 13.17
CA LEU A 65 12.59 -12.25 14.11
C LEU A 65 11.38 -11.36 14.49
N THR A 66 10.33 -11.38 13.67
CA THR A 66 9.08 -10.65 13.89
C THR A 66 8.04 -11.42 14.72
N ASP A 67 8.42 -12.02 15.85
CA ASP A 67 7.48 -12.22 16.99
C ASP A 67 7.09 -10.87 17.64
N LEU A 68 7.00 -9.81 16.83
CA LEU A 68 6.63 -8.45 17.17
C LEU A 68 5.13 -8.32 17.44
N GLU A 69 4.34 -9.36 17.20
CA GLU A 69 2.95 -9.45 17.68
C GLU A 69 2.88 -9.31 19.21
N MET A 70 3.92 -9.75 19.94
CA MET A 70 4.04 -9.59 21.39
C MET A 70 4.45 -8.17 21.84
N THR A 71 4.97 -7.33 20.94
CA THR A 71 5.54 -6.02 21.30
C THR A 71 4.55 -4.86 21.21
N GLY A 72 3.33 -5.09 20.72
CA GLY A 72 2.29 -4.05 20.61
C GLY A 72 2.63 -2.91 19.65
N LEU A 73 3.68 -3.04 18.84
CA LEU A 73 4.18 -1.98 17.96
C LEU A 73 3.34 -1.79 16.68
N TYR A 74 2.65 -2.85 16.24
CA TYR A 74 1.78 -2.82 15.07
C TYR A 74 0.32 -2.94 15.51
N LYS A 75 -0.41 -1.83 15.47
CA LYS A 75 -1.87 -1.88 15.52
C LYS A 75 -2.37 -2.38 14.18
N LEU A 76 -3.18 -3.44 14.19
CA LEU A 76 -4.07 -3.74 13.08
C LEU A 76 -4.93 -2.48 12.86
N HIS A 77 -4.62 -1.71 11.81
CA HIS A 77 -5.45 -0.60 11.36
C HIS A 77 -6.70 -1.17 10.67
N ASP A 78 -7.54 -1.85 11.44
CA ASP A 78 -8.96 -1.85 11.24
C ASP A 78 -9.44 -0.73 12.17
N GLU A 79 -9.71 0.47 11.66
CA GLU A 79 -11.09 0.94 11.49
C GLU A 79 -11.02 2.28 10.75
N ASP A 80 -11.32 2.29 9.45
CA ASP A 80 -11.70 3.54 8.75
C ASP A 80 -12.84 3.28 7.73
N ASP A 81 -13.58 2.18 7.93
CA ASP A 81 -14.93 1.94 7.41
C ASP A 81 -15.73 1.39 8.62
N LYS A 82 -16.78 2.03 9.14
CA LYS A 82 -18.01 2.42 8.46
C LYS A 82 -18.71 3.57 9.21
N GLN A 83 -19.61 4.24 8.48
CA GLN A 83 -20.78 4.92 9.05
C GLN A 83 -21.45 4.11 10.15
#